data_AF-A0A9P7FWZ3-F1
#
_entry.id   AF-A0A9P7FWZ3-F1
#
_cell.length_a   1.000
_cell.length_b   1.000
_cell.length_c   1.000
_cell.angle_alpha   90.00
_cell.angle_beta   90.00
_cell.angle_gamma   90.00
#
_symmetry.space_group_name_H-M   'P 1'
#
loop_
_entity.id
_entity.type
_entity.pdbx_description
1 polymer ?
#
loop_
_entity_poly.entity_id
_entity_poly.type
_entity_poly.pdbx_seq_one_letter_code
_entity_poly.pdbx_strand_id
1 'polypeptide(L)'
;MRISPSFTLLAILAVTPLSGWAAPNIYPQRVKETVYVPHGWVENGEPSPDHNIVLRIGLPQPNFAILEKHLYEVSDPSHYRYGAHLSKEETESLVAPNQESIDAVNEWLESHGIKESDIIRSPAKDWVTLTIPISLAEKMLGTKYNIWRHTSGDELVRTTSYSLPENLHEHVDVIQPTTMFGRFRRDRSTISWPKDLEVAPLQNLATQPNKNADSTPIVVDPSCNSTITIRCLQQLYNAVGYVPKKNNNNSIGITGSQPSYL
;
A
#
# COMPACT_ATOMS: atom_id res chain seq x y z
N MET A 1 87.06 19.66 19.96
CA MET A 1 85.76 19.10 20.39
C MET A 1 84.67 19.86 19.64
N ARG A 2 84.24 19.34 18.49
CA ARG A 2 83.15 19.87 17.66
C ARG A 2 82.14 18.73 17.51
N ILE A 3 80.90 18.95 17.94
CA ILE A 3 79.82 17.96 17.88
C ILE A 3 78.83 18.48 16.83
N SER A 4 78.58 17.69 15.80
CA SER A 4 77.54 17.90 14.80
C SER A 4 76.28 17.12 15.19
N PRO A 5 75.05 17.66 15.02
CA PRO A 5 73.85 16.84 15.09
C PRO A 5 73.41 16.40 13.69
N SER A 6 73.21 15.09 13.53
CA SER A 6 72.52 14.49 12.38
C SER A 6 71.02 14.74 12.49
N PHE A 7 70.42 15.31 11.44
CA PHE A 7 68.97 15.38 11.28
C PHE A 7 68.50 14.20 10.44
N THR A 8 67.75 13.29 11.04
CA THR A 8 66.98 12.24 10.35
C THR A 8 65.59 12.76 10.01
N LEU A 9 65.28 12.90 8.71
CA LEU A 9 63.96 13.24 8.19
C LEU A 9 63.03 12.02 8.27
N LEU A 10 61.92 12.12 9.01
CA LEU A 10 60.83 11.13 8.99
C LEU A 10 59.79 11.59 7.96
N ALA A 11 59.61 10.84 6.87
CA ALA A 11 58.57 11.10 5.87
C ALA A 11 57.23 10.48 6.33
N ILE A 12 56.24 11.33 6.61
CA ILE A 12 54.88 10.91 6.95
C ILE A 12 54.06 10.87 5.65
N LEU A 13 53.71 9.67 5.19
CA LEU A 13 52.74 9.46 4.12
C LEU A 13 51.34 9.70 4.67
N ALA A 14 50.75 10.85 4.35
CA ALA A 14 49.35 11.13 4.63
C ALA A 14 48.46 10.36 3.65
N VAL A 15 47.83 9.29 4.12
CA VAL A 15 46.74 8.62 3.42
C VAL A 15 45.49 9.48 3.61
N THR A 16 45.12 10.23 2.57
CA THR A 16 43.85 10.96 2.53
C THR A 16 42.71 9.97 2.24
N PRO A 17 41.67 9.90 3.08
CA PRO A 17 40.51 9.08 2.77
C PRO A 17 39.79 9.70 1.56
N LEU A 18 39.58 8.88 0.52
CA LEU A 18 38.65 9.15 -0.56
C LEU A 18 37.27 9.34 0.06
N SER A 19 36.89 10.59 0.28
CA SER A 19 35.51 10.97 0.50
C SER A 19 34.78 10.67 -0.80
N GLY A 20 33.84 9.72 -0.76
CA GLY A 20 32.99 9.41 -1.90
C GLY A 20 32.28 10.68 -2.35
N TRP A 21 32.66 11.20 -3.52
CA TRP A 21 31.88 12.22 -4.19
C TRP A 21 30.56 11.60 -4.59
N ALA A 22 29.49 12.00 -3.91
CA ALA A 22 28.15 11.86 -4.47
C ALA A 22 28.17 12.57 -5.84
N ALA A 23 27.89 11.82 -6.91
CA ALA A 23 27.84 12.39 -8.24
C ALA A 23 26.88 13.59 -8.24
N PRO A 24 27.26 14.74 -8.81
CA PRO A 24 26.37 15.89 -8.90
C PRO A 24 25.09 15.45 -9.63
N ASN A 25 23.92 15.85 -9.10
CA ASN A 25 22.64 15.53 -9.71
C ASN A 25 22.59 16.19 -11.10
N ILE A 26 22.82 15.40 -12.15
CA ILE A 26 22.99 15.89 -13.53
C ILE A 26 21.68 16.47 -14.07
N TYR A 27 20.54 16.02 -13.51
CA TYR A 27 19.21 16.42 -13.94
C TYR A 27 18.57 17.43 -12.97
N PRO A 28 17.91 18.48 -13.49
CA PRO A 28 17.17 19.41 -12.65
C PRO A 28 16.01 18.71 -11.96
N GLN A 29 15.68 19.18 -10.76
CA GLN A 29 14.50 18.72 -10.02
C GLN A 29 13.24 19.39 -10.59
N ARG A 30 12.22 18.59 -10.87
CA ARG A 30 10.92 19.05 -11.39
C ARG A 30 9.78 18.45 -10.56
N VAL A 31 8.77 19.27 -10.26
CA VAL A 31 7.59 18.85 -9.50
C VAL A 31 6.87 17.72 -10.23
N LYS A 32 6.71 16.57 -9.56
CA LYS A 32 6.01 15.38 -10.07
C LYS A 32 4.53 15.38 -9.70
N GLU A 33 4.22 15.75 -8.46
CA GLU A 33 2.84 15.81 -7.96
C GLU A 33 2.66 16.99 -7.01
N THR A 34 1.46 17.58 -7.03
CA THR A 34 1.01 18.58 -6.06
C THR A 34 -0.46 18.35 -5.76
N VAL A 35 -0.82 18.43 -4.49
CA VAL A 35 -2.19 18.26 -4.00
C VAL A 35 -2.59 19.43 -3.12
N TYR A 36 -3.88 19.76 -3.16
CA TYR A 36 -4.47 20.64 -2.16
C TYR A 36 -4.69 19.87 -0.86
N VAL A 37 -4.42 20.51 0.27
CA VAL A 37 -4.69 19.94 1.59
C VAL A 37 -6.19 19.66 1.71
N PRO A 38 -6.61 18.40 1.93
CA PRO A 38 -8.04 18.10 2.05
C PRO A 38 -8.64 18.74 3.31
N HIS A 39 -9.93 19.04 3.25
CA HIS A 39 -10.64 19.63 4.38
C HIS A 39 -10.47 18.81 5.67
N GLY A 40 -10.26 19.53 6.77
CA GLY A 40 -10.12 18.94 8.11
C GLY A 40 -8.68 18.64 8.51
N TRP A 41 -7.71 18.73 7.60
CA TRP A 41 -6.27 18.63 7.93
C TRP A 41 -5.67 20.01 8.18
N VAL A 42 -4.87 20.11 9.25
CA VAL A 42 -4.13 21.31 9.61
C VAL A 42 -2.69 20.91 9.94
N GLU A 43 -1.74 21.73 9.51
CA GLU A 43 -0.34 21.52 9.83
C GLU A 43 -0.11 21.62 11.35
N ASN A 44 0.64 20.66 11.90
CA ASN A 44 0.88 20.49 13.33
C ASN A 44 2.39 20.37 13.65
N GLY A 45 3.23 21.01 12.82
CA GLY A 45 4.69 21.10 13.02
C GLY A 45 5.49 20.12 12.17
N GLU A 46 6.79 20.06 12.45
CA GLU A 46 7.76 19.28 11.67
C GLU A 46 8.04 17.93 12.37
N PRO A 47 8.12 16.82 11.61
CA PRO A 47 8.55 15.54 12.15
C PRO A 47 10.03 15.57 12.52
N SER A 48 10.46 14.63 13.39
CA SER A 48 11.88 14.44 13.63
C SER A 48 12.61 14.08 12.32
N PRO A 49 13.77 14.69 12.00
CA PRO A 49 14.55 14.34 10.82
C PRO A 49 14.96 12.86 10.75
N ASP A 50 15.04 12.20 11.90
CA ASP A 50 15.39 10.77 12.05
C ASP A 50 14.17 9.85 12.12
N HIS A 51 12.95 10.40 12.03
CA HIS A 51 11.74 9.58 11.96
C HIS A 51 11.76 8.78 10.66
N ASN A 52 11.70 7.46 10.77
CA ASN A 52 11.67 6.59 9.60
C ASN A 52 10.27 6.52 9.00
N ILE A 53 10.20 6.60 7.67
CA ILE A 53 8.99 6.38 6.89
C ILE A 53 9.20 5.24 5.91
N VAL A 54 8.16 4.42 5.73
CA VAL A 54 8.13 3.36 4.72
C VAL A 54 7.60 3.96 3.42
N LEU A 55 8.50 4.26 2.49
CA LEU A 55 8.19 4.76 1.16
C LEU A 55 8.00 3.61 0.18
N ARG A 56 7.04 3.79 -0.73
CA ARG A 56 6.70 2.90 -1.83
C ARG A 56 6.74 3.70 -3.11
N ILE A 57 7.61 3.29 -4.02
CA ILE A 57 7.79 3.88 -5.34
C ILE A 57 7.10 2.96 -6.34
N GLY A 58 6.09 3.47 -7.03
CA GLY A 58 5.40 2.78 -8.12
C GLY A 58 6.07 3.11 -9.45
N LEU A 59 6.40 2.07 -10.21
CA LEU A 59 6.98 2.17 -11.54
C LEU A 59 5.89 1.96 -12.61
N PRO A 60 6.07 2.50 -13.83
CA PRO A 60 5.14 2.34 -14.94
C PRO A 60 4.88 0.88 -15.28
N GLN A 61 3.61 0.56 -15.53
CA GLN A 61 3.15 -0.73 -16.01
C GLN A 61 2.79 -0.61 -17.51
N PRO A 62 3.71 -0.86 -18.44
CA PRO A 62 3.58 -0.45 -19.85
C PRO A 62 2.41 -1.11 -20.59
N ASN A 63 2.01 -2.33 -20.19
CA ASN A 63 0.95 -3.08 -20.86
C ASN A 63 -0.38 -3.07 -20.10
N PHE A 64 -0.65 -2.05 -19.29
CA PHE A 64 -1.88 -2.00 -18.49
C PHE A 64 -3.15 -2.06 -19.35
N ALA A 65 -3.15 -1.43 -20.53
CA ALA A 65 -4.28 -1.50 -21.47
C ALA A 65 -4.55 -2.93 -21.98
N ILE A 66 -3.49 -3.75 -22.11
CA ILE A 66 -3.63 -5.16 -22.49
C ILE A 66 -4.26 -5.93 -21.31
N LEU A 67 -3.80 -5.70 -20.09
CA LEU A 67 -4.39 -6.30 -18.88
C LEU A 67 -5.88 -5.93 -18.76
N GLU A 68 -6.24 -4.67 -18.97
CA GLU A 68 -7.63 -4.20 -18.96
C GLU A 68 -8.47 -4.90 -20.04
N LYS A 69 -7.95 -5.02 -21.26
CA LYS A 69 -8.61 -5.78 -22.32
C LYS A 69 -8.86 -7.24 -21.91
N HIS A 70 -7.85 -7.91 -21.35
CA HIS A 70 -8.01 -9.27 -20.83
C HIS A 70 -9.10 -9.36 -19.76
N LEU A 71 -9.15 -8.41 -18.82
CA LEU A 71 -10.17 -8.34 -17.78
C LEU A 71 -11.58 -8.34 -18.39
N TYR A 72 -11.85 -7.45 -19.35
CA TYR A 72 -13.17 -7.38 -19.99
C TYR A 72 -13.53 -8.66 -20.75
N GLU A 73 -12.60 -9.22 -21.53
CA GLU A 73 -12.82 -10.43 -22.33
C GLU A 73 -13.11 -11.67 -21.50
N VAL A 74 -12.52 -11.79 -20.29
CA VAL A 74 -12.74 -12.97 -19.42
C VAL A 74 -13.91 -12.78 -18.46
N SER A 75 -14.39 -11.55 -18.28
CA SER A 75 -15.53 -11.21 -17.42
C SER A 75 -16.86 -11.12 -18.16
N ASP A 76 -16.86 -11.07 -19.50
CA ASP A 76 -18.09 -11.08 -20.31
C ASP A 76 -18.61 -12.52 -20.52
N PRO A 77 -19.80 -12.89 -19.98
CA PRO A 77 -20.38 -14.23 -20.13
C PRO A 77 -20.68 -14.64 -21.57
N SER A 78 -20.78 -13.68 -22.50
CA SER A 78 -21.04 -13.92 -23.91
C SER A 78 -19.76 -14.07 -24.73
N HIS A 79 -18.61 -13.70 -24.16
CA HIS A 79 -17.33 -13.77 -24.83
C HIS A 79 -16.73 -15.18 -24.73
N TYR A 80 -16.06 -15.65 -25.80
CA TYR A 80 -15.53 -17.02 -25.87
C TYR A 80 -14.43 -17.31 -24.82
N ARG A 81 -13.83 -16.26 -24.24
CA ARG A 81 -12.82 -16.35 -23.19
C ARG A 81 -13.38 -16.24 -21.77
N TYR A 82 -14.70 -16.23 -21.59
CA TYR A 82 -15.31 -16.12 -20.27
C TYR A 82 -14.72 -17.14 -19.28
N GLY A 83 -14.28 -16.66 -18.11
CA GLY A 83 -13.68 -17.47 -17.05
C GLY A 83 -12.24 -17.93 -17.31
N ALA A 84 -11.64 -17.62 -18.46
CA ALA A 84 -10.25 -17.95 -18.78
C ALA A 84 -9.26 -16.93 -18.18
N HIS A 85 -9.25 -16.81 -16.85
CA HIS A 85 -8.39 -15.88 -16.11
C HIS A 85 -6.90 -16.17 -16.32
N LEU A 86 -6.09 -15.12 -16.29
CA LEU A 86 -4.63 -15.22 -16.29
C LEU A 86 -4.13 -15.83 -14.97
N SER A 87 -3.01 -16.55 -15.05
CA SER A 87 -2.25 -16.93 -13.87
C SER A 87 -1.67 -15.68 -13.18
N LYS A 88 -1.23 -15.86 -11.93
CA LYS A 88 -0.53 -14.82 -11.19
C LYS A 88 0.73 -14.37 -11.93
N GLU A 89 1.54 -15.32 -12.39
CA GLU A 89 2.81 -15.10 -13.09
C GLU A 89 2.59 -14.45 -14.46
N GLU A 90 1.54 -14.83 -15.18
CA GLU A 90 1.15 -14.17 -16.45
C GLU A 90 0.77 -12.71 -16.20
N THR A 91 0.01 -12.43 -15.15
CA THR A 91 -0.38 -11.07 -14.76
C THR A 91 0.86 -10.25 -14.38
N GLU A 92 1.74 -10.80 -13.55
CA GLU A 92 2.98 -10.16 -13.11
C GLU A 92 3.91 -9.85 -14.28
N SER A 93 4.07 -10.80 -15.21
CA SER A 93 4.89 -10.60 -16.41
C SER A 93 4.31 -9.54 -17.33
N LEU A 94 2.98 -9.46 -17.44
CA LEU A 94 2.32 -8.50 -18.30
C LEU A 94 2.50 -7.06 -17.80
N VAL A 95 2.39 -6.84 -16.49
CA VAL A 95 2.49 -5.50 -15.88
C VAL A 95 3.90 -5.10 -15.47
N ALA A 96 4.87 -5.99 -15.62
CA ALA A 96 6.26 -5.70 -15.25
C ALA A 96 6.78 -4.43 -15.96
N PRO A 97 7.46 -3.53 -15.24
CA PRO A 97 8.08 -2.35 -15.85
C PRO A 97 9.18 -2.75 -16.84
N ASN A 98 9.47 -1.86 -17.78
CA ASN A 98 10.63 -2.00 -18.65
C ASN A 98 11.92 -1.98 -17.84
N GLN A 99 12.94 -2.73 -18.29
CA GLN A 99 14.24 -2.81 -17.61
C GLN A 99 14.88 -1.42 -17.45
N GLU A 100 14.71 -0.54 -18.43
CA GLU A 100 15.15 0.86 -18.38
C GLU A 100 14.60 1.61 -17.16
N SER A 101 13.31 1.48 -16.85
CA SER A 101 12.71 2.11 -15.67
C SER A 101 13.25 1.51 -14.36
N ILE A 102 13.50 0.20 -14.35
CA ILE A 102 14.09 -0.49 -13.18
C ILE A 102 15.51 0.04 -12.93
N ASP A 103 16.32 0.13 -13.98
CA ASP A 103 17.71 0.58 -13.92
C ASP A 103 17.79 2.06 -13.51
N ALA A 104 16.96 2.93 -14.09
CA ALA A 104 16.92 4.35 -13.76
C ALA A 104 16.55 4.60 -12.29
N VAL A 105 15.55 3.86 -11.76
CA VAL A 105 15.18 3.97 -10.34
C VAL A 105 16.29 3.42 -9.45
N ASN A 106 16.95 2.33 -9.83
CA ASN A 106 18.07 1.77 -9.06
C ASN A 106 19.26 2.73 -8.98
N GLU A 107 19.67 3.29 -10.12
CA GLU A 107 20.76 4.26 -10.16
C GLU A 107 20.45 5.49 -9.29
N TRP A 108 19.21 5.97 -9.31
CA TRP A 108 18.77 7.08 -8.45
C TRP A 108 18.78 6.74 -6.96
N LEU A 109 18.36 5.53 -6.57
CA LEU A 109 18.41 5.08 -5.19
C LEU A 109 19.87 4.93 -4.71
N GLU A 110 20.72 4.33 -5.54
CA GLU A 110 22.15 4.16 -5.28
C GLU A 110 22.88 5.50 -5.14
N SER A 111 22.50 6.52 -5.92
CA SER A 111 23.06 7.88 -5.79
C SER A 111 22.78 8.52 -4.42
N HIS A 112 21.77 8.01 -3.70
CA HIS A 112 21.44 8.42 -2.33
C HIS A 112 21.96 7.44 -1.27
N GLY A 113 22.75 6.45 -1.66
CA GLY A 113 23.35 5.45 -0.78
C GLY A 113 22.43 4.29 -0.39
N ILE A 114 21.28 4.15 -1.06
CA ILE A 114 20.32 3.05 -0.83
C ILE A 114 20.68 1.91 -1.78
N LYS A 115 21.02 0.74 -1.23
CA LYS A 115 21.45 -0.42 -2.02
C LYS A 115 20.26 -1.32 -2.33
N GLU A 116 20.42 -2.22 -3.31
CA GLU A 116 19.39 -3.24 -3.62
C GLU A 116 19.05 -4.12 -2.40
N SER A 117 19.97 -4.30 -1.45
CA SER A 117 19.71 -5.03 -0.20
C SER A 117 18.77 -4.31 0.77
N ASP A 118 18.60 -3.01 0.61
CA ASP A 118 17.84 -2.14 1.51
C ASP A 118 16.39 -1.94 1.03
N ILE A 119 16.05 -2.52 -0.13
CA ILE A 119 14.75 -2.38 -0.77
C ILE A 119 14.04 -3.73 -0.92
N ILE A 120 12.71 -3.68 -0.96
CA ILE A 120 11.86 -4.84 -1.23
C ILE A 120 11.05 -4.56 -2.49
N ARG A 121 11.12 -5.49 -3.45
CA ARG A 121 10.35 -5.40 -4.70
C ARG A 121 9.11 -6.28 -4.66
N SER A 122 8.03 -5.82 -5.27
CA SER A 122 6.90 -6.68 -5.61
C SER A 122 7.33 -7.79 -6.60
N PRO A 123 6.60 -8.91 -6.69
CA PRO A 123 6.88 -9.95 -7.68
C PRO A 123 6.95 -9.44 -9.14
N ALA A 124 6.05 -8.53 -9.52
CA ALA A 124 6.06 -7.89 -10.85
C ALA A 124 7.13 -6.79 -10.98
N LYS A 125 7.87 -6.47 -9.91
CA LYS A 125 8.91 -5.41 -9.83
C LYS A 125 8.41 -3.99 -10.07
N ASP A 126 7.10 -3.81 -10.16
CA ASP A 126 6.37 -2.54 -10.33
C ASP A 126 6.29 -1.69 -9.06
N TRP A 127 6.62 -2.25 -7.89
CA TRP A 127 6.72 -1.52 -6.63
C TRP A 127 8.06 -1.77 -5.96
N VAL A 128 8.68 -0.68 -5.51
CA VAL A 128 9.86 -0.68 -4.63
C VAL A 128 9.45 -0.13 -3.27
N THR A 129 9.72 -0.88 -2.21
CA THR A 129 9.47 -0.46 -0.82
C THR A 129 10.78 -0.29 -0.09
N LEU A 130 10.95 0.83 0.61
CA LEU A 130 12.14 1.17 1.38
C LEU A 130 11.77 1.91 2.67
N THR A 131 12.60 1.78 3.69
CA THR A 131 12.43 2.49 4.96
C THR A 131 13.58 3.45 5.14
N ILE A 132 13.30 4.76 5.15
CA ILE A 132 14.32 5.81 5.26
C ILE A 132 13.90 6.93 6.21
N PRO A 133 14.86 7.66 6.79
CA PRO A 133 14.55 8.83 7.62
C PRO A 133 13.96 9.97 6.78
N ILE A 134 13.10 10.78 7.40
CA ILE A 134 12.50 11.97 6.76
C ILE A 134 13.54 12.87 6.12
N SER A 135 14.66 13.12 6.79
CA SER A 135 15.76 13.95 6.26
C SER A 135 16.28 13.47 4.91
N LEU A 136 16.37 12.16 4.70
CA LEU A 136 16.79 11.59 3.42
C LEU A 136 15.65 11.67 2.39
N ALA A 137 14.42 11.38 2.79
CA ALA A 137 13.24 11.49 1.91
C ALA A 137 13.05 12.91 1.36
N GLU A 138 13.17 13.93 2.22
CA GLU A 138 13.08 15.35 1.84
C GLU A 138 14.15 15.74 0.83
N LYS A 139 15.39 15.25 1.03
CA LYS A 139 16.51 15.47 0.11
C LYS A 139 16.27 14.81 -1.25
N MET A 140 15.83 13.55 -1.25
CA MET A 140 15.57 12.77 -2.47
C MET A 140 14.44 13.37 -3.32
N LEU A 141 13.39 13.83 -2.65
CA LEU A 141 12.14 14.26 -3.26
C LEU A 141 12.00 15.79 -3.39
N GLY A 142 13.02 16.55 -3.00
CA GLY A 142 13.00 18.02 -3.05
C GLY A 142 11.75 18.61 -2.38
N THR A 143 11.43 18.12 -1.18
CA THR A 143 10.18 18.45 -0.47
C THR A 143 10.42 18.67 1.01
N LYS A 144 9.36 19.11 1.71
CA LYS A 144 9.32 19.19 3.17
C LYS A 144 8.12 18.40 3.69
N TYR A 145 8.37 17.47 4.59
CA TYR A 145 7.34 16.73 5.29
C TYR A 145 6.90 17.50 6.53
N ASN A 146 5.60 17.54 6.76
CA ASN A 146 5.01 18.09 7.96
C ASN A 146 4.17 17.03 8.67
N ILE A 147 4.04 17.16 9.99
CA ILE A 147 3.00 16.49 10.75
C ILE A 147 1.70 17.24 10.48
N TRP A 148 0.65 16.51 10.11
CA TRP A 148 -0.68 17.06 9.91
C TRP A 148 -1.62 16.41 10.90
N ARG A 149 -2.52 17.21 11.47
CA ARG A 149 -3.55 16.78 12.40
C ARG A 149 -4.92 16.99 11.79
N HIS A 150 -5.74 15.95 11.77
CA HIS A 150 -7.13 16.03 11.32
C HIS A 150 -8.04 16.49 12.48
N THR A 151 -9.15 17.16 12.19
CA THR A 151 -10.19 17.55 13.18
C THR A 151 -10.76 16.38 14.00
N SER A 152 -10.55 15.15 13.54
CA SER A 152 -10.96 13.93 14.23
C SER A 152 -9.91 13.37 15.19
N GLY A 153 -8.75 14.02 15.32
CA GLY A 153 -7.64 13.64 16.18
C GLY A 153 -6.56 12.77 15.54
N ASP A 154 -6.68 12.38 14.26
CA ASP A 154 -5.66 11.58 13.58
C ASP A 154 -4.45 12.44 13.21
N GLU A 155 -3.26 11.85 13.20
CA GLU A 155 -2.04 12.49 12.72
C GLU A 155 -1.36 11.68 11.62
N LEU A 156 -0.73 12.37 10.67
CA LEU A 156 0.10 11.76 9.63
C LEU A 156 1.26 12.67 9.25
N VAL A 157 2.35 12.07 8.75
CA VAL A 157 3.51 12.77 8.23
C VAL A 157 3.41 12.80 6.71
N ARG A 158 3.13 13.96 6.11
CA ARG A 158 2.90 14.12 4.65
C ARG A 158 3.43 15.44 4.14
N THR A 159 3.52 15.53 2.82
CA THR A 159 3.82 16.75 2.07
C THR A 159 2.69 17.03 1.07
N THR A 160 2.55 18.28 0.65
CA THR A 160 1.57 18.69 -0.37
C THR A 160 2.14 18.65 -1.79
N SER A 161 3.45 18.56 -1.95
CA SER A 161 4.08 18.48 -3.28
C SER A 161 5.45 17.84 -3.19
N TYR A 162 5.87 17.12 -4.22
CA TYR A 162 7.24 16.63 -4.31
C TYR A 162 7.79 16.71 -5.74
N SER A 163 9.11 16.72 -5.82
CA SER A 163 9.86 16.78 -7.06
C SER A 163 10.68 15.52 -7.29
N LEU A 164 11.02 15.28 -8.54
CA LEU A 164 11.95 14.25 -8.96
C LEU A 164 12.93 14.83 -9.99
N PRO A 165 14.16 14.28 -10.08
CA PRO A 165 15.03 14.50 -11.23
C PRO A 165 14.26 14.28 -12.54
N GLU A 166 14.43 15.18 -13.50
CA GLU A 166 13.63 15.19 -14.74
C GLU A 166 13.63 13.84 -15.49
N ASN A 167 14.77 13.14 -15.51
CA ASN A 167 14.90 11.82 -16.14
C ASN A 167 14.06 10.72 -15.47
N LEU A 168 13.61 10.88 -14.22
CA LEU A 168 12.80 9.88 -13.53
C LEU A 168 11.30 10.06 -13.74
N HIS A 169 10.86 11.15 -14.37
CA HIS A 169 9.43 11.43 -14.51
C HIS A 169 8.70 10.36 -15.31
N GLU A 170 9.37 9.75 -16.29
CA GLU A 170 8.83 8.65 -17.12
C GLU A 170 9.02 7.26 -16.49
N HIS A 171 9.83 7.14 -15.43
CA HIS A 171 10.16 5.86 -14.79
C HIS A 171 9.53 5.67 -13.40
N VAL A 172 8.90 6.71 -12.86
CA VAL A 172 8.18 6.68 -11.59
C VAL A 172 6.79 7.26 -11.79
N ASP A 173 5.76 6.47 -11.50
CA ASP A 173 4.37 6.93 -11.57
C ASP A 173 3.98 7.69 -10.29
N VAL A 174 4.30 7.10 -9.13
CA VAL A 174 3.87 7.63 -7.84
C VAL A 174 4.84 7.25 -6.73
N ILE A 175 4.96 8.10 -5.71
CA ILE A 175 5.69 7.78 -4.48
C ILE A 175 4.75 7.99 -3.31
N GLN A 176 4.50 6.96 -2.50
CA GLN A 176 3.63 7.05 -1.33
C GLN A 176 4.28 6.43 -0.10
N PRO A 177 4.01 6.92 1.12
CA PRO A 177 3.16 8.05 1.44
C PRO A 177 3.88 9.41 1.29
N THR A 178 3.43 10.23 0.35
CA THR A 178 3.89 11.63 0.18
C THR A 178 2.70 12.57 0.28
N THR A 179 1.81 12.50 -0.70
CA THR A 179 0.66 13.38 -0.97
C THR A 179 -0.67 12.76 -0.57
N MET A 180 -0.69 11.48 -0.15
CA MET A 180 -1.92 10.79 0.24
C MET A 180 -2.34 11.09 1.69
N PHE A 181 -3.36 11.93 1.84
CA PHE A 181 -4.04 12.26 3.12
C PHE A 181 -5.19 11.29 3.46
N GLY A 182 -5.01 10.00 3.15
CA GLY A 182 -5.99 8.95 3.39
C GLY A 182 -6.11 8.57 4.87
N ARG A 183 -7.34 8.32 5.34
CA ARG A 183 -7.62 7.80 6.69
C ARG A 183 -8.12 6.36 6.59
N PHE A 184 -7.23 5.40 6.79
CA PHE A 184 -7.59 3.98 6.84
C PHE A 184 -8.11 3.62 8.23
N ARG A 185 -9.40 3.86 8.45
CA ARG A 185 -10.10 3.56 9.70
C ARG A 185 -10.86 2.26 9.57
N ARG A 186 -11.08 1.58 10.71
CA ARG A 186 -12.09 0.53 10.76
C ARG A 186 -13.45 1.17 10.47
N ASP A 187 -14.21 0.54 9.60
CA ASP A 187 -15.61 0.90 9.42
C ASP A 187 -16.31 0.82 10.77
N ARG A 188 -17.02 1.89 11.12
CA ARG A 188 -17.84 1.91 12.32
C ARG A 188 -19.06 1.05 12.04
N SER A 189 -19.43 0.24 13.03
CA SER A 189 -20.71 -0.47 12.97
C SER A 189 -21.84 0.55 12.76
N THR A 190 -22.56 0.42 11.66
CA THR A 190 -23.80 1.17 11.38
C THR A 190 -25.01 0.50 12.05
N ILE A 191 -24.79 -0.56 12.82
CA ILE A 191 -25.85 -1.22 13.59
C ILE A 191 -26.32 -0.24 14.67
N SER A 192 -27.42 0.44 14.38
CA SER A 192 -28.21 1.15 15.37
C SER A 192 -29.11 0.13 16.04
N TRP A 193 -28.84 -0.18 17.31
CA TRP A 193 -29.79 -0.91 18.14
C TRP A 193 -30.92 0.05 18.50
N PRO A 194 -32.18 -0.21 18.08
CA PRO A 194 -33.30 0.59 18.53
C PRO A 194 -33.37 0.49 20.06
N LYS A 195 -33.30 1.62 20.76
CA LYS A 195 -33.31 1.66 22.23
C LYS A 195 -34.61 1.11 22.84
N ASP A 196 -35.65 1.02 22.03
CA ASP A 196 -37.02 0.69 22.45
C ASP A 196 -37.49 -0.71 22.00
N LEU A 197 -36.62 -1.51 21.38
CA LEU A 197 -36.93 -2.93 21.17
C LEU A 197 -36.50 -3.71 22.40
N GLU A 198 -37.47 -4.16 23.19
CA GLU A 198 -37.26 -5.26 24.13
C GLU A 198 -36.72 -6.46 23.33
N VAL A 199 -35.40 -6.65 23.38
CA VAL A 199 -34.75 -7.77 22.71
C VAL A 199 -35.16 -9.01 23.48
N ALA A 200 -36.20 -9.70 23.01
CA ALA A 200 -36.54 -11.02 23.49
C ALA A 200 -35.25 -11.87 23.46
N PRO A 201 -34.86 -12.53 24.57
CA PRO A 201 -33.61 -13.27 24.63
C PRO A 201 -33.49 -14.22 23.44
N LEU A 202 -32.34 -14.19 22.75
CA LEU A 202 -31.99 -15.05 21.59
C LEU A 202 -31.96 -16.56 21.91
N GLN A 203 -32.52 -16.98 23.05
CA GLN A 203 -32.48 -18.35 23.56
C GLN A 203 -33.41 -19.31 22.80
N ASN A 204 -34.34 -18.83 21.97
CA ASN A 204 -35.32 -19.68 21.29
C ASN A 204 -35.09 -19.90 19.77
N LEU A 205 -34.10 -19.25 19.15
CA LEU A 205 -33.79 -19.46 17.72
C LEU A 205 -32.85 -20.65 17.45
N ALA A 206 -32.23 -21.19 18.50
CA ALA A 206 -31.34 -22.35 18.43
C ALA A 206 -32.08 -23.70 18.40
N THR A 207 -33.40 -23.71 18.64
CA THR A 207 -34.18 -24.95 18.89
C THR A 207 -35.25 -25.25 17.85
N GLN A 208 -35.18 -24.63 16.67
CA GLN A 208 -36.02 -25.07 15.54
C GLN A 208 -35.30 -26.19 14.80
N PRO A 209 -35.79 -27.44 14.86
CA PRO A 209 -35.14 -28.58 14.21
C PRO A 209 -35.02 -28.31 12.71
N ASN A 210 -33.88 -28.68 12.13
CA ASN A 210 -33.71 -28.83 10.70
C ASN A 210 -34.77 -29.82 10.19
N LYS A 211 -35.93 -29.30 9.75
CA LYS A 211 -36.82 -30.08 8.91
C LYS A 211 -36.13 -30.19 7.56
N ASN A 212 -35.61 -31.38 7.29
CA ASN A 212 -35.03 -31.74 6.01
C ASN A 212 -35.99 -31.36 4.89
N ALA A 213 -35.37 -30.86 3.82
CA ALA A 213 -36.00 -30.40 2.60
C ALA A 213 -37.05 -31.38 2.09
N ASP A 214 -38.29 -30.91 2.05
CA ASP A 214 -39.28 -31.41 1.12
C ASP A 214 -40.10 -30.21 0.65
N SER A 215 -39.89 -29.84 -0.62
CA SER A 215 -40.71 -29.01 -1.53
C SER A 215 -41.62 -27.90 -0.93
N THR A 216 -41.25 -27.29 0.19
CA THR A 216 -42.00 -26.20 0.83
C THR A 216 -41.25 -24.90 0.66
N PRO A 217 -41.94 -23.77 0.41
CA PRO A 217 -41.30 -22.47 0.36
C PRO A 217 -40.59 -22.20 1.68
N ILE A 218 -39.32 -21.79 1.63
CA ILE A 218 -38.58 -21.38 2.82
C ILE A 218 -39.31 -20.18 3.42
N VAL A 219 -39.94 -20.38 4.59
CA VAL A 219 -40.62 -19.30 5.31
C VAL A 219 -39.58 -18.49 6.06
N VAL A 220 -39.49 -17.20 5.75
CA VAL A 220 -38.63 -16.25 6.47
C VAL A 220 -39.25 -15.97 7.84
N ASP A 221 -38.44 -16.11 8.89
CA ASP A 221 -38.90 -15.86 10.26
C ASP A 221 -39.21 -14.36 10.45
N PRO A 222 -40.38 -13.99 11.02
CA PRO A 222 -40.72 -12.58 11.27
C PRO A 222 -39.68 -11.82 12.11
N SER A 223 -38.90 -12.51 12.96
CA SER A 223 -37.81 -11.91 13.75
C SER A 223 -36.67 -11.35 12.90
N CYS A 224 -36.56 -11.78 11.64
CA CYS A 224 -35.61 -11.23 10.68
C CYS A 224 -35.91 -9.78 10.31
N ASN A 225 -37.13 -9.27 10.58
CA ASN A 225 -37.47 -7.87 10.39
C ASN A 225 -36.82 -6.96 11.46
N SER A 226 -36.54 -7.49 12.65
CA SER A 226 -35.93 -6.73 13.75
C SER A 226 -34.42 -6.94 13.86
N THR A 227 -33.92 -8.17 13.61
CA THR A 227 -32.50 -8.50 13.75
C THR A 227 -32.07 -9.46 12.65
N ILE A 228 -31.15 -9.01 11.79
CA ILE A 228 -30.60 -9.86 10.72
C ILE A 228 -29.49 -10.75 11.30
N THR A 229 -29.79 -12.04 11.44
CA THR A 229 -28.81 -13.08 11.80
C THR A 229 -28.36 -13.85 10.56
N ILE A 230 -27.31 -14.69 10.68
CA ILE A 230 -26.89 -15.59 9.60
C ILE A 230 -28.04 -16.51 9.15
N ARG A 231 -28.88 -16.97 10.08
CA ARG A 231 -30.07 -17.78 9.76
C ARG A 231 -31.09 -17.00 8.93
N CYS A 232 -31.30 -15.72 9.25
CA CYS A 232 -32.15 -14.84 8.47
C CYS A 232 -31.64 -14.66 7.04
N LEU A 233 -30.33 -14.46 6.85
CA LEU A 233 -29.73 -14.41 5.52
C LEU A 233 -29.91 -15.75 4.78
N GLN A 234 -29.71 -16.89 5.45
CA GLN A 234 -29.98 -18.19 4.83
C GLN A 234 -31.45 -18.35 4.41
N GLN A 235 -32.41 -17.87 5.20
CA GLN A 235 -33.83 -17.92 4.83
C GLN A 235 -34.15 -16.98 3.66
N LEU A 236 -33.71 -15.71 3.73
CA LEU A 236 -33.97 -14.68 2.72
C LEU A 236 -33.36 -15.04 1.36
N TYR A 237 -32.15 -15.63 1.35
CA TYR A 237 -31.44 -16.01 0.14
C TYR A 237 -31.65 -17.49 -0.24
N ASN A 238 -32.66 -18.15 0.33
CA ASN A 238 -33.02 -19.53 0.01
C ASN A 238 -31.85 -20.54 0.16
N ALA A 239 -30.98 -20.33 1.14
CA ALA A 239 -29.77 -21.09 1.43
C ALA A 239 -29.86 -21.93 2.73
N VAL A 240 -31.06 -22.12 3.29
CA VAL A 240 -31.25 -22.97 4.49
C VAL A 240 -30.87 -24.40 4.16
N GLY A 241 -30.07 -25.04 5.03
CA GLY A 241 -29.60 -26.40 4.84
C GLY A 241 -28.53 -26.55 3.75
N TYR A 242 -28.08 -25.45 3.13
CA TYR A 242 -26.95 -25.49 2.21
C TYR A 242 -25.68 -25.85 2.97
N VAL A 243 -25.11 -27.02 2.63
CA VAL A 243 -23.81 -27.45 3.14
C VAL A 243 -22.78 -27.17 2.05
N PRO A 244 -21.82 -26.25 2.28
CA PRO A 244 -20.79 -25.98 1.29
C PRO A 244 -19.95 -27.24 1.08
N LYS A 245 -19.73 -27.59 -0.20
CA LYS A 245 -18.82 -28.68 -0.54
C LYS A 245 -17.40 -28.23 -0.22
N LYS A 246 -16.70 -28.98 0.64
CA LYS A 246 -15.29 -28.74 0.93
C LYS A 246 -14.46 -29.10 -0.30
N ASN A 247 -14.08 -28.10 -1.07
CA ASN A 247 -13.01 -28.21 -2.06
C ASN A 247 -11.74 -27.62 -1.44
N ASN A 248 -10.63 -28.35 -1.48
CA ASN A 248 -9.36 -27.89 -0.91
C ASN A 248 -8.76 -26.69 -1.66
N ASN A 249 -9.31 -26.34 -2.84
CA ASN A 249 -8.80 -25.26 -3.68
C ASN A 249 -9.60 -23.94 -3.60
N ASN A 250 -10.67 -23.89 -2.79
CA ASN A 250 -11.46 -22.67 -2.65
C ASN A 250 -11.07 -21.94 -1.36
N SER A 251 -10.68 -20.68 -1.47
CA SER A 251 -10.37 -19.80 -0.34
C SER A 251 -11.10 -18.47 -0.47
N ILE A 252 -11.33 -17.80 0.66
CA ILE A 252 -11.95 -16.47 0.72
C ILE A 252 -10.95 -15.54 1.42
N GLY A 253 -10.57 -14.46 0.75
CA GLY A 253 -9.78 -13.38 1.35
C GLY A 253 -10.70 -12.35 1.99
N ILE A 254 -10.54 -12.08 3.28
CA ILE A 254 -11.26 -11.03 4.00
C ILE A 254 -10.26 -9.93 4.33
N THR A 255 -10.45 -8.74 3.76
CA THR A 255 -9.65 -7.57 4.06
C THR A 255 -10.40 -6.68 5.04
N GLY A 256 -9.67 -6.04 5.95
CA GLY A 256 -10.23 -5.06 6.87
C GLY A 256 -9.17 -4.00 7.16
N SER A 257 -9.52 -2.73 6.95
CA SER A 257 -8.62 -1.62 7.21
C SER A 257 -8.50 -1.38 8.71
N GLN A 258 -7.60 -2.10 9.37
CA GLN A 258 -7.20 -1.82 10.74
C GLN A 258 -5.97 -0.92 10.73
N PRO A 259 -5.87 0.11 11.59
CA PRO A 259 -4.60 0.77 11.85
C PRO A 259 -3.75 -0.17 12.72
N SER A 260 -3.24 -1.25 12.13
CA SER A 260 -2.11 -1.98 12.69
C SER A 260 -0.87 -1.32 12.11
N TYR A 261 -0.10 -0.68 12.99
CA TYR A 261 1.21 -0.06 12.74
C TYR A 261 1.91 -0.66 11.52
N LEU A 262 1.92 0.10 10.42
CA LEU A 262 2.93 0.01 9.37
C LEU A 262 4.16 0.77 9.83
#